data_AF-A0A3C1FRI0-F1
#
_entry.id   AF-A0A3C1FRI0-F1
#
_cell.length_a   1.000
_cell.length_b   1.000
_cell.length_c   1.000
_cell.angle_alpha   90.00
_cell.angle_beta   90.00
_cell.angle_gamma   90.00
#
_symmetry.space_group_name_H-M   'P 1'
#
loop_
_entity.id
_entity.type
_entity.pdbx_description
1 polymer ?
#
loop_
_entity_poly.entity_id
_entity_poly.type
_entity_poly.pdbx_seq_one_letter_code
_entity_poly.pdbx_strand_id
1 'polypeptide(L)'
;PVVMQTCDFADFPQALSAFIDKHAKGPVAAAAICGAGPVSDGVIAMTNCPWIIDRRQIAAACGIAEVEIINDFTAIAHALPHLGLADLDRIGGGEADPAAPAGVLGAGTGLGVSGLISKNETAIA
;
A
#
# COMPACT_ATOMS: atom_id res chain seq x y z
N PRO A 1 10.29 12.29 2.63
CA PRO A 1 9.07 11.86 1.92
C PRO A 1 8.56 13.01 1.04
N VAL A 2 8.02 12.70 -0.15
CA VAL A 2 7.36 13.68 -1.02
C VAL A 2 5.87 13.69 -0.67
N VAL A 3 5.29 14.88 -0.49
CA VAL A 3 3.86 15.05 -0.20
C VAL A 3 3.25 15.88 -1.31
N MET A 4 2.14 15.40 -1.88
CA MET A 4 1.36 16.07 -2.91
C MET A 4 -0.06 16.25 -2.38
N GLN A 5 -0.60 17.47 -2.43
CA GLN A 5 -1.93 17.74 -1.89
C GLN A 5 -2.99 17.26 -2.88
N THR A 6 -4.01 16.59 -2.38
CA THR A 6 -5.10 16.08 -3.23
C THR A 6 -5.90 17.20 -3.89
N CYS A 7 -5.96 18.40 -3.30
CA CYS A 7 -6.63 19.56 -3.89
C CYS A 7 -5.91 20.15 -5.11
N ASP A 8 -4.64 19.82 -5.33
CA ASP A 8 -3.85 20.34 -6.44
C ASP A 8 -4.09 19.56 -7.75
N PHE A 9 -4.80 18.43 -7.68
CA PHE A 9 -5.03 17.52 -8.80
C PHE A 9 -6.51 17.12 -8.87
N ALA A 10 -7.03 16.95 -10.08
CA ALA A 10 -8.41 16.53 -10.30
C ALA A 10 -8.63 15.09 -9.81
N ASP A 11 -7.65 14.22 -10.02
CA ASP A 11 -7.69 12.80 -9.70
C ASP A 11 -6.31 12.23 -9.36
N PHE A 12 -6.28 10.96 -8.96
CA PHE A 12 -5.05 10.27 -8.59
C PHE A 12 -4.11 10.04 -9.78
N PRO A 13 -4.56 9.58 -10.97
CA PRO A 13 -3.68 9.44 -12.13
C PRO A 13 -2.92 10.72 -12.48
N GLN A 14 -3.56 11.89 -12.42
CA GLN A 14 -2.90 13.17 -12.67
C GLN A 14 -1.79 13.46 -11.65
N ALA A 15 -2.05 13.21 -10.36
CA ALA A 15 -1.06 13.36 -9.31
C ALA A 15 0.13 12.39 -9.51
N LEU A 16 -0.15 11.13 -9.85
CA LEU A 16 0.88 10.13 -10.07
C LEU A 16 1.73 10.44 -11.31
N SER A 17 1.12 10.86 -12.43
CA SER A 17 1.87 11.29 -13.62
C SER A 17 2.81 12.45 -13.29
N ALA A 18 2.32 13.46 -12.57
CA ALA A 18 3.15 14.59 -12.14
C ALA A 18 4.31 14.17 -11.21
N PHE A 19 4.10 13.16 -10.36
CA PHE A 19 5.15 12.56 -9.54
C PHE A 19 6.21 11.86 -10.40
N ILE A 20 5.78 11.01 -11.33
CA ILE A 20 6.66 10.25 -12.23
C ILE A 20 7.49 11.20 -13.09
N ASP A 21 6.87 12.18 -13.73
CA ASP A 21 7.55 13.16 -14.60
C ASP A 21 8.66 13.91 -13.87
N LYS A 22 8.46 14.20 -12.58
CA LYS A 22 9.42 14.95 -11.76
C LYS A 22 10.54 14.07 -11.19
N HIS A 23 10.27 12.80 -10.90
CA HIS A 23 11.14 11.99 -10.05
C HIS A 23 11.69 10.73 -10.72
N ALA A 24 11.01 10.17 -11.70
CA ALA A 24 11.49 8.99 -12.41
C ALA A 24 12.62 9.36 -13.38
N LYS A 25 13.66 8.53 -13.43
CA LYS A 25 14.81 8.69 -14.34
C LYS A 25 14.61 7.96 -15.68
N GLY A 26 13.42 7.40 -15.90
CA GLY A 26 13.09 6.56 -17.05
C GLY A 26 11.71 5.93 -16.90
N PRO A 27 11.35 4.99 -17.80
CA PRO A 27 10.05 4.32 -17.78
C PRO A 27 9.81 3.56 -16.47
N VAL A 28 8.57 3.58 -15.99
CA VAL A 28 8.12 2.84 -14.81
C VAL A 28 7.50 1.51 -15.26
N ALA A 29 8.13 0.40 -14.91
CA ALA A 29 7.67 -0.93 -15.33
C ALA A 29 6.43 -1.41 -14.54
N ALA A 30 6.41 -1.12 -13.23
CA ALA A 30 5.35 -1.53 -12.33
C ALA A 30 5.13 -0.50 -11.21
N ALA A 31 3.92 -0.47 -10.64
CA ALA A 31 3.57 0.33 -9.48
C ALA A 31 2.75 -0.48 -8.47
N ALA A 32 3.12 -0.36 -7.19
CA ALA A 32 2.32 -0.84 -6.07
C ALA A 32 1.80 0.38 -5.30
N ILE A 33 0.48 0.45 -5.13
CA ILE A 33 -0.22 1.59 -4.52
C ILE A 33 -1.06 1.06 -3.36
N CYS A 34 -1.01 1.75 -2.23
CA CYS A 34 -1.91 1.47 -1.11
C CYS A 34 -2.78 2.67 -0.77
N GLY A 35 -4.00 2.41 -0.30
CA GLY A 35 -4.92 3.46 0.15
C GLY A 35 -5.81 3.03 1.33
N ALA A 36 -6.32 4.02 2.04
CA ALA A 36 -7.14 3.85 3.24
C ALA A 36 -8.60 3.58 2.85
N GLY A 37 -8.93 2.30 2.69
CA GLY A 37 -10.25 1.84 2.29
C GLY A 37 -10.23 0.41 1.73
N PRO A 38 -11.41 -0.20 1.56
CA PRO A 38 -11.53 -1.53 0.97
C PRO A 38 -11.12 -1.48 -0.51
N VAL A 39 -10.45 -2.54 -0.97
CA VAL A 39 -10.13 -2.74 -2.38
C VAL A 39 -11.11 -3.76 -2.96
N SER A 40 -11.71 -3.42 -4.10
CA SER A 40 -12.57 -4.33 -4.87
C SER A 40 -12.18 -4.22 -6.36
N ASP A 41 -11.85 -5.36 -6.97
CA ASP A 41 -11.43 -5.46 -8.39
C ASP A 41 -10.26 -4.54 -8.81
N GLY A 42 -9.39 -4.18 -7.85
CA GLY A 42 -8.28 -3.25 -8.06
C GLY A 42 -8.74 -1.78 -8.09
N VAL A 43 -9.81 -1.47 -7.36
CA VAL A 43 -10.37 -0.14 -7.19
C VAL A 43 -10.56 0.16 -5.71
N ILE A 44 -10.22 1.38 -5.30
CA ILE A 44 -10.52 1.93 -3.98
C ILE A 44 -11.22 3.28 -4.13
N ALA A 45 -12.35 3.44 -3.46
CA ALA A 45 -13.02 4.72 -3.29
C ALA A 45 -12.53 5.35 -1.98
N MET A 46 -11.84 6.49 -2.06
CA MET A 46 -11.29 7.16 -0.89
C MET A 46 -12.41 7.73 -0.02
N THR A 47 -12.26 7.63 1.30
CA THR A 47 -13.28 8.11 2.26
C THR A 47 -13.07 9.56 2.68
N ASN A 48 -11.86 10.09 2.48
CA ASN A 48 -11.44 11.43 2.90
C ASN A 48 -11.22 12.42 1.75
N CYS A 49 -11.40 11.99 0.49
CA CYS A 49 -11.34 12.82 -0.70
C CYS A 49 -12.22 12.20 -1.81
N PRO A 50 -12.58 12.94 -2.88
CA PRO A 50 -13.49 12.44 -3.92
C PRO A 50 -12.83 11.47 -4.91
N TRP A 51 -11.58 11.06 -4.68
CA TRP A 51 -10.84 10.24 -5.63
C TRP A 51 -11.29 8.78 -5.62
N ILE A 52 -11.36 8.21 -6.81
CA ILE A 52 -11.41 6.77 -7.04
C ILE A 52 -10.04 6.39 -7.62
N ILE A 53 -9.32 5.52 -6.93
CA ILE A 53 -8.03 5.01 -7.41
C ILE A 53 -8.33 3.66 -8.08
N ASP A 54 -8.14 3.60 -9.39
CA ASP A 54 -8.42 2.43 -10.22
C ASP A 54 -7.15 2.03 -10.98
N ARG A 55 -6.70 0.79 -10.81
CA ARG A 55 -5.48 0.27 -11.44
C ARG A 55 -5.49 0.40 -12.96
N ARG A 56 -6.66 0.28 -13.61
CA ARG A 56 -6.81 0.36 -15.07
C ARG A 56 -6.64 1.80 -15.54
N GLN A 57 -7.20 2.76 -14.80
CA GLN A 57 -7.05 4.18 -15.11
C GLN A 57 -5.59 4.61 -14.95
N ILE A 58 -4.91 4.14 -13.89
CA ILE A 58 -3.48 4.40 -13.68
C ILE A 58 -2.65 3.79 -14.81
N ALA A 59 -2.86 2.51 -15.12
CA ALA A 59 -2.11 1.83 -16.19
C ALA A 59 -2.24 2.58 -17.53
N ALA A 60 -3.46 2.99 -17.88
CA ALA A 60 -3.73 3.73 -19.12
C ALA A 60 -3.14 5.15 -19.11
N ALA A 61 -3.28 5.90 -18.02
CA ALA A 61 -2.87 7.30 -17.95
C ALA A 61 -1.35 7.48 -17.74
N CYS A 62 -0.71 6.57 -17.00
CA CYS A 62 0.72 6.64 -16.67
C CYS A 62 1.59 5.75 -17.58
N GLY A 63 1.00 4.90 -18.43
CA GLY A 63 1.73 3.96 -19.28
C GLY A 63 2.47 2.87 -18.51
N ILE A 64 1.93 2.45 -17.35
CA ILE A 64 2.54 1.44 -16.46
C ILE A 64 1.91 0.09 -16.76
N ALA A 65 2.73 -0.92 -17.04
CA ALA A 65 2.25 -2.24 -17.46
C ALA A 65 1.59 -3.02 -16.31
N GLU A 66 2.16 -2.94 -15.11
CA GLU A 66 1.69 -3.68 -13.94
C GLU A 66 1.35 -2.71 -12.81
N VAL A 67 0.08 -2.72 -12.38
CA VAL A 67 -0.41 -1.87 -11.30
C VAL A 67 -1.18 -2.73 -10.31
N GLU A 68 -0.67 -2.78 -9.08
CA GLU A 68 -1.32 -3.44 -7.96
C GLU A 68 -1.83 -2.40 -6.96
N ILE A 69 -3.06 -2.60 -6.47
CA ILE A 69 -3.69 -1.75 -5.47
C ILE A 69 -4.08 -2.62 -4.29
N ILE A 70 -3.60 -2.24 -3.11
CA ILE A 70 -3.89 -2.92 -1.85
C ILE A 70 -4.42 -1.95 -0.80
N ASN A 71 -5.03 -2.49 0.24
CA ASN A 71 -5.36 -1.70 1.42
C ASN A 71 -4.08 -1.30 2.19
N ASP A 72 -4.12 -0.19 2.92
CA ASP A 72 -3.01 0.30 3.76
C ASP A 72 -2.58 -0.69 4.86
N PHE A 73 -3.48 -1.39 5.54
CA PHE A 73 -3.12 -2.43 6.51
C PHE A 73 -2.55 -3.68 5.86
N THR A 74 -3.01 -4.04 4.66
CA THR A 74 -2.39 -5.10 3.84
C THR A 74 -0.96 -4.72 3.47
N ALA A 75 -0.69 -3.45 3.13
CA ALA A 75 0.66 -2.97 2.87
C ALA A 75 1.57 -3.08 4.12
N ILE A 76 1.04 -2.75 5.31
CA ILE A 76 1.78 -2.92 6.58
C ILE A 76 2.06 -4.39 6.85
N ALA A 77 1.10 -5.30 6.63
CA ALA A 77 1.30 -6.73 6.77
C ALA A 77 2.42 -7.26 5.85
N HIS A 78 2.47 -6.80 4.59
CA HIS A 78 3.56 -7.11 3.67
C HIS A 78 4.92 -6.56 4.11
N ALA A 79 4.95 -5.47 4.90
CA ALA A 79 6.19 -4.90 5.41
C ALA A 79 6.78 -5.70 6.58
N LEU A 80 5.98 -6.49 7.31
CA LEU A 80 6.43 -7.19 8.52
C LEU A 80 7.72 -8.01 8.36
N PRO A 81 7.91 -8.83 7.29
CA PRO A 81 9.13 -9.62 7.13
C PRO A 81 10.39 -8.78 6.87
N HIS A 82 10.22 -7.49 6.56
CA HIS A 82 11.30 -6.56 6.25
C HIS A 82 11.69 -5.67 7.42
N LEU A 83 10.95 -5.72 8.53
CA LEU A 83 11.26 -4.95 9.74
C LEU A 83 12.36 -5.64 10.56
N GLY A 84 13.39 -4.87 10.90
CA GLY A 84 14.45 -5.32 11.80
C GLY A 84 14.13 -4.99 13.26
N LEU A 85 14.98 -5.48 14.16
CA LEU A 85 14.86 -5.17 15.59
C LEU A 85 14.96 -3.67 15.93
N ALA A 86 15.59 -2.88 15.04
CA ALA A 86 15.68 -1.43 15.22
C ALA A 86 14.38 -0.69 14.87
N ASP A 87 13.48 -1.33 14.13
CA ASP A 87 12.19 -0.76 13.70
C ASP A 87 11.06 -1.11 14.69
N LEU A 88 11.35 -1.89 15.73
CA LEU A 88 10.37 -2.52 16.60
C LEU A 88 10.65 -2.27 18.08
N ASP A 89 9.64 -1.80 18.79
CA ASP A 89 9.60 -1.84 20.25
C ASP A 89 8.88 -3.10 20.72
N ARG A 90 9.60 -3.98 21.42
CA ARG A 90 9.03 -5.24 21.91
C ARG A 90 8.17 -5.01 23.15
N ILE A 91 6.93 -5.47 23.06
CA ILE A 91 6.01 -5.54 24.20
C ILE A 91 5.81 -7.02 24.57
N GLY A 92 6.17 -7.39 25.81
CA GLY A 92 6.06 -8.78 26.30
C GLY A 92 7.27 -9.67 25.99
N GLY A 93 7.08 -10.99 26.11
CA GLY A 93 8.13 -12.02 26.00
C GLY A 93 7.84 -13.07 24.92
N GLY A 94 8.69 -14.10 24.83
CA GLY A 94 8.58 -15.19 23.85
C GLY A 94 9.31 -14.96 22.52
N GLU A 95 9.67 -16.03 21.83
CA GLU A 95 10.33 -15.96 20.52
C GLU A 95 9.29 -15.99 19.41
N ALA A 96 9.41 -15.07 18.45
CA ALA A 96 8.57 -15.08 17.27
C ALA A 96 9.04 -16.18 16.31
N ASP A 97 8.12 -17.01 15.85
CA ASP A 97 8.36 -17.92 14.72
C ASP A 97 8.09 -17.16 13.41
N PRO A 98 9.11 -16.91 12.57
CA PRO A 98 8.92 -16.20 11.29
C PRO A 98 8.00 -16.92 10.30
N ALA A 99 7.76 -18.23 10.49
CA ALA A 99 6.87 -19.01 9.65
C ALA A 99 5.41 -19.01 10.14
N ALA A 100 5.15 -18.57 11.37
CA ALA A 100 3.81 -18.50 11.93
C ALA A 100 3.01 -17.33 11.34
N PRO A 101 1.67 -17.43 11.29
CA PRO A 101 0.83 -16.29 10.95
C PRO A 101 1.09 -15.09 11.87
N ALA A 102 1.16 -13.90 11.28
CA ALA A 102 1.33 -12.65 12.02
C ALA A 102 0.07 -11.78 11.88
N GLY A 103 -0.35 -11.14 12.96
CA GLY A 103 -1.45 -10.17 12.95
C GLY A 103 -0.93 -8.73 13.01
N VAL A 104 -1.57 -7.84 12.24
CA VAL A 104 -1.36 -6.40 12.31
C VAL A 104 -2.63 -5.77 12.86
N LEU A 105 -2.48 -4.95 13.90
CA LEU A 105 -3.55 -4.11 14.43
C LEU A 105 -3.03 -2.70 14.61
N GLY A 106 -3.86 -1.71 14.29
CA GLY A 106 -3.51 -0.31 14.42
C GLY A 106 -4.73 0.52 14.78
N ALA A 107 -4.69 1.16 15.95
CA ALA A 107 -5.71 2.07 16.39
C ALA A 107 -5.38 3.50 15.91
N GLY A 108 -6.31 4.10 15.17
CA GLY A 108 -6.27 5.48 14.70
C GLY A 108 -7.65 6.12 14.85
N THR A 109 -8.17 6.73 13.77
CA THR A 109 -9.58 7.18 13.73
C THR A 109 -10.57 6.02 13.76
N GLY A 110 -10.13 4.82 13.34
CA GLY A 110 -10.80 3.54 13.53
C GLY A 110 -9.79 2.47 13.97
N LEU A 111 -10.17 1.19 13.84
CA LEU A 111 -9.27 0.06 14.07
C LEU A 111 -9.04 -0.67 12.75
N GLY A 112 -7.82 -0.58 12.23
CA GLY A 112 -7.42 -1.38 11.09
C GLY A 112 -6.81 -2.71 11.53
N VAL A 113 -7.04 -3.74 10.72
CA VAL A 113 -6.61 -5.11 11.00
C VAL A 113 -6.21 -5.77 9.68
N SER A 114 -5.09 -6.48 9.68
CA SER A 114 -4.68 -7.40 8.60
C SER A 114 -3.91 -8.57 9.21
N GLY A 115 -3.67 -9.61 8.42
CA GLY A 115 -2.88 -10.75 8.83
C GLY A 115 -1.98 -11.21 7.69
N LEU A 116 -0.75 -11.59 8.02
CA LEU A 116 0.20 -12.18 7.09
C LEU A 116 0.23 -13.69 7.33
N ILE A 117 -0.06 -14.47 6.28
CA ILE A 117 0.06 -15.93 6.33
C ILE A 117 1.11 -16.37 5.32
N SER A 118 2.13 -17.07 5.81
CA SER A 118 3.13 -17.73 4.97
C SER A 118 2.53 -18.98 4.35
N LYS A 119 2.39 -19.01 3.01
CA LYS A 119 1.96 -20.20 2.27
C LYS A 119 3.12 -20.62 1.36
N ASN A 120 3.85 -21.67 1.72
CA ASN A 120 4.98 -22.26 0.97
C ASN A 120 5.67 -21.25 0.01
N GLU A 121 6.47 -20.36 0.60
CA GLU A 121 7.29 -19.31 -0.07
C GLU A 121 6.55 -18.06 -0.60
N THR A 122 5.24 -17.91 -0.43
CA THR A 122 4.52 -16.65 -0.77
C THR A 122 3.67 -16.14 0.40
N ALA A 123 3.91 -14.89 0.78
CA ALA A 123 3.13 -14.19 1.79
C ALA A 123 1.82 -13.66 1.17
N ILE A 124 0.67 -13.97 1.79
CA ILE A 124 -0.64 -13.44 1.41
C ILE A 124 -1.14 -12.57 2.57
N ALA A 125 -1.62 -11.36 2.26
CA ALA A 125 -2.10 -10.36 3.21
C ALA A 125 -3.44 -9.72 2.79
#